data_AF-A0A1V4S509-F1
#
_entry.id   AF-A0A1V4S509-F1
#
_cell.length_a   1.000
_cell.length_b   1.000
_cell.length_c   1.000
_cell.angle_alpha   90.00
_cell.angle_beta   90.00
_cell.angle_gamma   90.00
#
_symmetry.space_group_name_H-M   'P 1'
#
loop_
_entity.id
_entity.type
_entity.pdbx_description
1 polymer ?
#
loop_
_entity_poly.entity_id
_entity_poly.type
_entity_poly.pdbx_seq_one_letter_code
_entity_poly.pdbx_strand_id
1 'polypeptide(L)'
;MIADLSSKTKRALKNIFPEWMPVSNPVDLWPAIERNGPIPVWQKAFEAVCADPGVDAVFFHVFVGGLSKIPDISRMAAIAEDSGKPVFAWLLGKRNEAHCFGVQCRNLGIPVFREIGRAVECMAAVFR
;
A
#
# COMPACT_ATOMS: atom_id res chain seq x y z
N MET A 1 -6.78 13.33 -8.50
CA MET A 1 -7.96 12.43 -8.59
C MET A 1 -7.49 11.04 -8.17
N ILE A 2 -8.37 10.17 -7.68
CA ILE A 2 -8.00 8.77 -7.35
C ILE A 2 -8.17 7.91 -8.61
N ALA A 3 -7.23 7.02 -8.88
CA ALA A 3 -7.25 6.15 -10.07
C ALA A 3 -8.42 5.16 -10.03
N ASP A 4 -9.13 4.99 -11.15
CA ASP A 4 -10.03 3.85 -11.31
C ASP A 4 -9.22 2.64 -11.77
N LEU A 5 -9.21 1.58 -10.95
CA LEU A 5 -8.42 0.38 -11.24
C LEU A 5 -8.96 -0.31 -12.50
N SER A 6 -8.04 -0.73 -13.36
CA SER A 6 -8.38 -1.45 -14.57
C SER A 6 -9.12 -2.75 -14.26
N SER A 7 -9.91 -3.23 -15.23
CA SER A 7 -10.57 -4.53 -15.13
C SER A 7 -9.58 -5.69 -14.92
N LYS A 8 -8.34 -5.56 -15.43
CA LYS A 8 -7.26 -6.53 -15.23
C LYS A 8 -6.83 -6.58 -13.77
N THR A 9 -6.58 -5.44 -13.16
CA THR A 9 -6.17 -5.31 -11.76
C THR A 9 -7.27 -5.75 -10.80
N LYS A 10 -8.51 -5.32 -11.03
CA LYS A 10 -9.69 -5.77 -10.26
C LYS A 10 -9.81 -7.30 -10.29
N ARG A 11 -9.57 -7.94 -11.44
CA ARG A 11 -9.60 -9.40 -11.58
C ARG A 11 -8.43 -10.10 -10.88
N ALA A 12 -7.23 -9.55 -10.95
CA ALA A 12 -6.05 -10.09 -10.26
C ALA A 12 -6.25 -10.10 -8.73
N LEU A 13 -6.86 -9.04 -8.20
CA LEU A 13 -7.18 -8.90 -6.78
C LEU A 13 -8.41 -9.71 -6.37
N LYS A 14 -9.44 -9.85 -7.21
CA LYS A 14 -10.67 -10.59 -6.89
C LYS A 14 -10.41 -11.98 -6.29
N ASN A 15 -9.37 -12.68 -6.75
CA ASN A 15 -9.04 -14.03 -6.29
C ASN A 15 -8.61 -14.12 -4.82
N ILE A 16 -8.18 -13.02 -4.19
CA ILE A 16 -7.84 -12.99 -2.76
C ILE A 16 -8.93 -12.35 -1.89
N PHE A 17 -9.94 -11.73 -2.51
CA PHE A 17 -11.05 -11.11 -1.81
C PHE A 17 -12.23 -12.07 -1.61
N PRO A 18 -13.07 -11.86 -0.59
CA PRO A 18 -14.38 -12.51 -0.49
C PRO A 18 -15.32 -12.09 -1.63
N GLU A 19 -16.23 -12.98 -2.04
CA GLU A 19 -17.15 -12.69 -3.16
C GLU A 19 -18.09 -11.50 -2.91
N TRP A 20 -18.45 -11.27 -1.65
CA TRP A 20 -19.32 -10.17 -1.24
C TRP A 20 -18.62 -8.80 -1.28
N MET A 21 -17.29 -8.76 -1.43
CA MET A 21 -16.50 -7.53 -1.42
C MET A 21 -15.82 -7.28 -2.78
N PRO A 22 -16.43 -6.51 -3.69
CA PRO A 22 -15.77 -6.14 -4.93
C PRO A 22 -14.57 -5.21 -4.67
N VAL A 23 -13.49 -5.43 -5.43
CA VAL A 23 -12.26 -4.63 -5.35
C VAL A 23 -12.51 -3.22 -5.92
N SER A 24 -12.16 -2.20 -5.16
CA SER A 24 -12.25 -0.78 -5.52
C SER A 24 -10.96 -0.02 -5.13
N ASN A 25 -10.95 1.30 -5.33
CA ASN A 25 -9.89 2.19 -4.86
C ASN A 25 -10.49 3.20 -3.86
N PRO A 26 -10.09 3.19 -2.58
CA PRO A 26 -8.98 2.44 -1.96
C PRO A 26 -9.14 0.92 -1.94
N VAL A 27 -8.02 0.20 -2.06
CA VAL A 27 -7.98 -1.27 -1.92
C VAL A 27 -7.90 -1.60 -0.43
N ASP A 28 -9.03 -1.80 0.23
CA ASP A 28 -9.06 -2.24 1.63
C ASP A 28 -8.67 -3.72 1.74
N LEU A 29 -7.48 -3.97 2.28
CA LEU A 29 -6.91 -5.32 2.34
C LEU A 29 -7.44 -6.16 3.50
N TRP A 30 -8.16 -5.59 4.47
CA TRP A 30 -8.49 -6.31 5.69
C TRP A 30 -9.24 -7.64 5.45
N PRO A 31 -10.31 -7.69 4.64
CA PRO A 31 -11.03 -8.96 4.43
C PRO A 31 -10.22 -10.01 3.65
N ALA A 32 -9.28 -9.56 2.80
CA ALA A 32 -8.34 -10.45 2.13
C ALA A 32 -7.28 -11.00 3.10
N ILE A 33 -6.79 -10.17 4.04
CA ILE A 33 -5.84 -10.55 5.09
C ILE A 33 -6.45 -11.58 6.02
N GLU A 34 -7.71 -11.41 6.44
CA GLU A 34 -8.41 -12.38 7.30
C GLU A 34 -8.49 -13.76 6.65
N ARG A 35 -8.66 -13.82 5.33
CA ARG A 35 -8.79 -15.08 4.59
C ARG A 35 -7.47 -15.76 4.27
N ASN A 36 -6.46 -15.00 3.85
CA ASN A 36 -5.24 -15.56 3.25
C ASN A 36 -3.97 -15.27 4.07
N GLY A 37 -4.11 -14.55 5.18
CA GLY A 37 -2.98 -14.03 5.95
C GLY A 37 -2.35 -12.78 5.35
N PRO A 38 -1.60 -12.01 6.15
CA PRO A 38 -1.17 -10.66 5.78
C PRO A 38 -0.09 -10.62 4.69
N ILE A 39 0.94 -11.47 4.80
CA ILE A 39 2.12 -11.45 3.91
C ILE A 39 1.76 -11.63 2.43
N PRO A 40 1.07 -12.71 2.01
CA PRO A 40 0.77 -12.92 0.60
C PRO A 40 -0.19 -11.87 0.04
N VAL A 41 -1.09 -11.32 0.88
CA VAL A 41 -2.06 -10.29 0.47
C VAL A 41 -1.38 -8.97 0.19
N TRP A 42 -0.49 -8.54 1.09
CA TRP A 42 0.29 -7.32 0.91
C TRP A 42 1.12 -7.34 -0.38
N GLN A 43 1.85 -8.43 -0.62
CA GLN A 43 2.67 -8.56 -1.81
C GLN A 43 1.82 -8.52 -3.08
N LYS A 44 0.77 -9.36 -3.13
CA LYS A 44 -0.10 -9.45 -4.32
C LYS A 44 -0.86 -8.15 -4.61
N ALA A 45 -1.23 -7.40 -3.57
CA ALA A 45 -1.85 -6.09 -3.72
C ALA A 45 -0.88 -5.08 -4.34
N PHE A 46 0.35 -5.00 -3.82
CA PHE A 46 1.39 -4.13 -4.39
C PHE A 46 1.70 -4.51 -5.83
N GLU A 47 1.89 -5.79 -6.14
CA GLU A 47 2.14 -6.28 -7.50
C GLU A 47 1.00 -5.88 -8.45
N ALA A 48 -0.25 -6.09 -8.06
CA ALA A 48 -1.41 -5.79 -8.91
C ALA A 48 -1.58 -4.27 -9.13
N VAL A 49 -1.47 -3.46 -8.08
CA VAL A 49 -1.62 -2.00 -8.18
C VAL A 49 -0.45 -1.36 -8.92
N CYS A 50 0.79 -1.81 -8.66
CA CYS A 50 1.96 -1.31 -9.36
C CYS A 50 1.99 -1.74 -10.85
N ALA A 51 1.36 -2.85 -11.21
CA ALA A 51 1.20 -3.25 -12.61
C ALA A 51 0.06 -2.52 -13.36
N ASP A 52 -0.81 -1.77 -12.67
CA ASP A 52 -1.96 -1.11 -13.32
C ASP A 52 -1.51 0.15 -14.11
N PRO A 53 -1.71 0.22 -15.43
CA PRO A 53 -1.26 1.37 -16.22
C PRO A 53 -1.97 2.69 -15.87
N GLY A 54 -3.12 2.65 -15.19
CA GLY A 54 -3.84 3.85 -14.75
C GLY A 54 -3.44 4.36 -13.36
N VAL A 55 -2.44 3.74 -12.72
CA VAL A 55 -1.94 4.13 -11.39
C VAL A 55 -0.56 4.77 -11.51
N ASP A 56 -0.47 6.06 -11.16
CA ASP A 56 0.79 6.82 -11.19
C ASP A 56 1.58 6.73 -9.88
N ALA A 57 0.92 6.44 -8.76
CA ALA A 57 1.53 6.37 -7.42
C ALA A 57 0.75 5.45 -6.49
N VAL A 58 1.42 4.96 -5.43
CA VAL A 58 0.78 4.20 -4.36
C VAL A 58 0.72 5.03 -3.08
N PHE A 59 -0.50 5.31 -2.60
CA PHE A 59 -0.73 5.86 -1.27
C PHE A 59 -1.00 4.73 -0.28
N PHE A 60 0.03 4.34 0.48
CA PHE A 60 -0.03 3.19 1.37
C PHE A 60 -0.43 3.60 2.79
N HIS A 61 -1.72 3.41 3.12
CA HIS A 61 -2.17 3.49 4.50
C HIS A 61 -1.84 2.18 5.23
N VAL A 62 -1.06 2.28 6.31
CA VAL A 62 -0.55 1.11 7.04
C VAL A 62 -0.63 1.31 8.54
N PHE A 63 -1.09 0.27 9.23
CA PHE A 63 -1.10 0.19 10.70
C PHE A 63 -0.16 -0.92 11.17
N VAL A 64 0.79 -0.59 12.07
CA VAL A 64 1.75 -1.56 12.64
C VAL A 64 1.62 -1.71 14.16
N GLY A 65 1.95 -2.90 14.67
CA GLY A 65 1.85 -3.24 16.10
C GLY A 65 0.45 -3.72 16.55
N GLY A 66 -0.52 -3.81 15.63
CA GLY A 66 -1.84 -4.43 15.87
C GLY A 66 -1.95 -5.87 15.37
N LEU A 67 -1.13 -6.26 14.40
CA LEU A 67 -1.04 -7.62 13.87
C LEU A 67 0.21 -8.31 14.41
N SER A 68 0.20 -9.65 14.40
CA SER A 68 1.38 -10.47 14.72
C SER A 68 2.50 -10.36 13.67
N LYS A 69 2.21 -9.80 12.50
CA LYS A 69 3.13 -9.58 11.39
C LYS A 69 3.17 -8.11 10.99
N ILE A 70 4.34 -7.65 10.56
CA ILE A 70 4.57 -6.32 10.00
C ILE A 70 4.82 -6.48 8.50
N PRO A 71 4.36 -5.55 7.64
CA PRO A 71 4.66 -5.59 6.22
C PRO A 71 6.16 -5.63 5.94
N ASP A 72 6.58 -6.44 4.99
CA ASP A 72 7.94 -6.36 4.44
C ASP A 72 8.00 -5.17 3.47
N ILE A 73 8.31 -4.00 4.01
CA ILE A 73 8.38 -2.78 3.22
C ILE A 73 9.51 -2.81 2.18
N SER A 74 10.59 -3.56 2.42
CA SER A 74 11.67 -3.72 1.45
C SER A 74 11.17 -4.42 0.19
N ARG A 75 10.37 -5.47 0.35
CA ARG A 75 9.74 -6.15 -0.79
C ARG A 75 8.78 -5.24 -1.55
N MET A 76 7.98 -4.44 -0.84
CA MET A 76 7.05 -3.49 -1.45
C MET A 76 7.76 -2.37 -2.21
N ALA A 77 8.85 -1.85 -1.64
CA ALA A 77 9.68 -0.83 -2.25
C ALA A 77 10.27 -1.35 -3.58
N ALA A 78 10.81 -2.57 -3.59
CA ALA A 78 11.35 -3.19 -4.80
C ALA A 78 10.28 -3.32 -5.92
N ILE A 79 9.07 -3.78 -5.58
CA ILE A 79 7.95 -3.87 -6.55
C ILE A 79 7.61 -2.50 -7.13
N ALA A 80 7.57 -1.48 -6.28
CA ALA A 80 7.22 -0.13 -6.70
C ALA A 80 8.33 0.50 -7.56
N GLU A 81 9.59 0.31 -7.19
CA GLU A 81 10.77 0.73 -7.94
C GLU A 81 10.83 0.09 -9.33
N ASP A 82 10.65 -1.23 -9.42
CA ASP A 82 10.60 -1.97 -10.69
C ASP A 82 9.48 -1.47 -11.61
N SER A 83 8.39 -0.96 -11.04
CA SER A 83 7.27 -0.38 -11.78
C SER A 83 7.41 1.11 -12.11
N GLY A 84 8.45 1.77 -11.56
CA GLY A 84 8.66 3.21 -11.69
C GLY A 84 7.63 4.08 -10.95
N LYS A 85 6.93 3.54 -9.95
CA LYS A 85 5.81 4.22 -9.27
C LYS A 85 6.20 4.62 -7.84
N PRO A 86 6.17 5.90 -7.47
CA PRO A 86 6.49 6.33 -6.12
C PRO A 86 5.45 5.84 -5.11
N VAL A 87 5.93 5.52 -3.90
CA VAL A 87 5.09 5.14 -2.75
C VAL A 87 5.13 6.25 -1.71
N PHE A 88 3.98 6.59 -1.16
CA PHE A 88 3.83 7.49 0.00
C PHE A 88 3.13 6.72 1.11
N ALA A 89 3.71 6.68 2.30
CA ALA A 89 3.16 5.92 3.41
C ALA A 89 2.46 6.84 4.43
N TRP A 90 1.20 6.55 4.71
CA TRP A 90 0.52 7.07 5.90
C TRP A 90 0.55 6.00 6.99
N LEU A 91 1.43 6.20 7.98
CA LEU A 91 1.79 5.22 8.99
C LEU A 91 1.10 5.54 10.33
N LEU A 92 0.28 4.59 10.76
CA LEU A 92 -0.30 4.52 12.09
C LEU A 92 0.26 3.28 12.82
N GLY A 93 0.13 3.26 14.14
CA GLY A 93 0.56 2.11 14.93
C GLY A 93 1.14 2.44 16.29
N LYS A 94 1.49 1.38 17.01
CA LYS A 94 2.19 1.46 18.30
C LYS A 94 3.55 2.15 18.14
N ARG A 95 3.97 2.88 19.18
CA ARG A 95 5.10 3.83 19.11
C ARG A 95 6.38 3.19 18.56
N ASN A 96 6.79 2.05 19.09
CA ASN A 96 8.07 1.43 18.76
C ASN A 96 8.03 0.81 17.36
N GLU A 97 6.97 0.08 17.04
CA GLU A 97 6.76 -0.56 15.74
C GLU A 97 6.63 0.49 14.63
N ALA A 98 5.88 1.57 14.86
CA ALA A 98 5.76 2.67 13.92
C ALA A 98 7.09 3.43 13.76
N HIS A 99 7.88 3.56 14.82
CA HIS A 99 9.21 4.16 14.71
C HIS A 99 10.13 3.31 13.83
N CYS A 100 10.27 2.01 14.14
CA CYS A 100 11.12 1.08 13.38
C CYS A 100 10.68 0.97 11.91
N PHE A 101 9.39 0.77 11.66
CA PHE A 101 8.84 0.70 10.30
C PHE A 101 9.07 2.01 9.54
N GLY A 102 8.84 3.15 10.19
CA GLY A 102 9.10 4.45 9.59
C GLY A 102 10.57 4.69 9.23
N VAL A 103 11.51 4.18 10.03
CA VAL A 103 12.96 4.21 9.69
C VAL A 103 13.23 3.37 8.45
N GLN A 104 12.67 2.16 8.37
CA GLN A 104 12.84 1.28 7.20
C GLN A 104 12.33 1.93 5.92
N CYS A 105 11.11 2.49 5.93
CA CYS A 105 10.57 3.23 4.80
C CYS A 105 11.51 4.36 4.33
N ARG A 106 12.00 5.19 5.26
CA ARG A 106 12.87 6.32 4.90
C ARG A 106 14.19 5.88 4.30
N ASN A 107 14.78 4.79 4.81
CA ASN A 107 16.01 4.22 4.25
C ASN A 107 15.80 3.69 2.81
N LEU A 108 14.57 3.33 2.45
CA LEU A 108 14.17 2.91 1.11
C LEU A 108 13.66 4.08 0.25
N GLY A 109 13.81 5.32 0.70
CA GLY A 109 13.36 6.51 -0.04
C GLY A 109 11.85 6.73 -0.02
N ILE A 110 11.07 5.98 0.78
CA ILE A 110 9.62 6.13 0.89
C ILE A 110 9.29 7.24 1.90
N PRO A 111 8.63 8.34 1.49
CA PRO A 111 8.14 9.36 2.42
C PRO A 111 7.07 8.79 3.35
N VAL A 112 7.25 9.00 4.66
CA VAL A 112 6.33 8.50 5.70
C VAL A 112 5.73 9.66 6.48
N PHE A 113 4.42 9.62 6.66
CA PHE A 113 3.65 10.64 7.36
C PHE A 113 2.80 10.01 8.45
N ARG A 114 2.56 10.75 9.53
CA ARG A 114 1.60 10.36 10.57
C ARG A 114 0.23 11.02 10.38
N GLU A 115 0.14 11.99 9.49
CA GLU A 115 -1.05 12.79 9.21
C GLU A 115 -1.39 12.67 7.73
N ILE A 116 -2.65 12.35 7.41
CA ILE A 116 -3.11 12.18 6.04
C ILE A 116 -2.98 13.47 5.22
N GLY A 117 -3.27 14.64 5.81
CA GLY A 117 -3.18 15.94 5.14
C GLY A 117 -1.79 16.22 4.59
N ARG A 118 -0.75 16.07 5.44
CA ARG A 118 0.65 16.26 5.03
C ARG A 118 1.09 15.27 3.95
N ALA A 119 0.60 14.04 4.01
CA ALA A 119 0.91 13.02 3.01
C ALA A 119 0.33 13.39 1.64
N VAL A 120 -0.92 13.85 1.61
CA VAL A 120 -1.60 14.31 0.39
C VAL A 120 -0.97 15.59 -0.16
N GLU A 121 -0.61 16.55 0.69
CA GLU A 121 0.11 17.77 0.28
C GLU A 121 1.46 17.45 -0.37
N CYS A 122 2.23 16.54 0.22
CA CYS A 122 3.52 16.11 -0.33
C CYS A 122 3.34 15.39 -1.68
N MET A 123 2.37 14.48 -1.76
CA MET A 123 2.04 13.80 -3.01
C MET A 123 1.62 14.79 -4.09
N ALA A 124 0.77 15.77 -3.76
CA ALA A 124 0.37 16.83 -4.69
C ALA A 124 1.56 17.67 -5.17
N ALA A 125 2.59 17.89 -4.35
CA ALA A 125 3.79 18.61 -4.76
C ALA A 125 4.68 17.81 -5.73
N VAL A 126 4.65 16.48 -5.68
CA VAL A 126 5.41 15.60 -6.60
C VAL A 126 4.75 15.50 -7.97
N PHE A 127 3.42 15.55 -8.02
CA PHE A 127 2.63 15.46 -9.26
C PHE A 127 2.16 16.81 -9.81
N ARG A 128 2.75 17.91 -9.34
CA ARG A 128 2.45 19.26 -9.79
C ARG A 128 3.18 19.62 -11.09
#